data_AF-A0A6I4T796-F1
#
_entry.id   AF-A0A6I4T796-F1
#
_cell.length_a   1.000
_cell.length_b   1.000
_cell.length_c   1.000
_cell.angle_alpha   90.00
_cell.angle_beta   90.00
_cell.angle_gamma   90.00
#
_symmetry.space_group_name_H-M   'P 1'
#
loop_
_entity.id
_entity.type
_entity.pdbx_description
1 polymer ?
#
loop_
_entity_poly.entity_id
_entity_poly.type
_entity_poly.pdbx_seq_one_letter_code
_entity_poly.pdbx_strand_id
1 'polypeptide(L)'
;MKSFSISAAMLACSFLAACGTPAEKAESPALAEAKPASQEEALFLRKCGICHSKGGTGTMMLERRLGAENALLAERTDLTPEYIAAVVRHGLNSMPPITRVELTDAQLRDVSFYLTGQRLTDEVAEKPGDTAKDKQP
;
A
#
# COMPACT_ATOMS: atom_id res chain seq x y z
N MET A 1 -22.67 -41.09 45.92
CA MET A 1 -21.63 -40.07 46.17
C MET A 1 -20.30 -40.72 45.83
N LYS A 2 -19.81 -40.61 44.60
CA LYS A 2 -18.70 -41.45 44.11
C LYS A 2 -17.53 -40.57 43.70
N SER A 3 -16.65 -40.37 44.67
CA SER A 3 -15.22 -40.26 44.46
C SER A 3 -14.68 -41.67 44.23
N PHE A 4 -13.86 -41.89 43.20
CA PHE A 4 -12.97 -43.05 43.15
C PHE A 4 -11.64 -42.63 42.52
N SER A 5 -10.59 -43.01 43.23
CA SER A 5 -9.19 -42.75 42.96
C SER A 5 -8.53 -44.10 42.58
N ILE A 6 -7.33 -44.03 41.98
CA ILE A 6 -6.21 -45.00 42.05
C ILE A 6 -6.01 -46.00 40.87
N SER A 7 -4.78 -45.89 40.32
CA SER A 7 -3.81 -46.88 39.76
C SER A 7 -4.20 -47.82 38.62
N ALA A 8 -3.50 -47.81 37.47
CA ALA A 8 -2.12 -48.26 37.16
C ALA A 8 -2.07 -49.72 36.68
N ALA A 9 -1.57 -49.93 35.45
CA ALA A 9 -0.52 -50.90 35.08
C ALA A 9 -0.62 -51.33 33.61
N MET A 10 0.50 -51.07 32.90
CA MET A 10 1.14 -51.89 31.87
C MET A 10 0.32 -52.52 30.73
N LEU A 11 0.65 -52.13 29.49
CA LEU A 11 1.16 -53.11 28.52
C LEU A 11 2.13 -52.44 27.54
N ALA A 12 3.29 -53.07 27.39
CA ALA A 12 4.37 -52.68 26.50
C ALA A 12 3.99 -52.79 25.02
N CYS A 13 4.58 -51.92 24.19
CA CYS A 13 5.00 -52.30 22.84
C CYS A 13 6.14 -51.38 22.41
N SER A 14 7.35 -51.93 22.50
CA SER A 14 8.57 -51.39 21.92
C SER A 14 8.46 -51.44 20.40
N PHE A 15 8.53 -50.28 19.74
CA PHE A 15 8.92 -50.19 18.35
C PHE A 15 10.07 -49.18 18.25
N LEU A 16 11.31 -49.70 18.24
CA LEU A 16 12.44 -48.98 17.67
C LEU A 16 12.26 -49.00 16.15
N ALA A 17 11.87 -47.86 15.59
CA ALA A 17 12.03 -47.56 14.17
C ALA A 17 12.86 -46.27 14.06
N ALA A 18 14.18 -46.44 13.99
CA ALA A 18 15.09 -45.40 13.56
C ALA A 18 15.17 -45.43 12.02
N CYS A 19 14.69 -44.39 11.35
CA CYS A 19 15.41 -43.65 10.30
C CYS A 19 14.55 -42.50 9.76
N GLY A 20 15.03 -41.26 9.95
CA GLY A 20 14.75 -40.12 9.08
C GLY A 20 13.40 -39.41 9.24
N THR A 21 13.28 -38.51 10.21
CA THR A 21 12.44 -37.33 10.03
C THR A 21 13.20 -36.36 9.11
N PRO A 22 12.69 -35.95 7.94
CA PRO A 22 13.25 -34.78 7.28
C PRO A 22 13.14 -33.63 8.28
N ALA A 23 14.25 -32.91 8.47
CA ALA A 23 14.23 -31.64 9.17
C ALA A 23 13.10 -30.81 8.57
N GLU A 24 12.02 -30.62 9.33
CA GLU A 24 11.05 -29.58 9.07
C GLU A 24 11.86 -28.29 9.15
N LYS A 25 12.27 -27.84 7.96
CA LYS A 25 12.84 -26.53 7.78
C LYS A 25 11.80 -25.61 8.37
N ALA A 26 12.11 -25.09 9.56
CA ALA A 26 11.44 -23.94 10.10
C ALA A 26 11.57 -22.88 9.01
N GLU A 27 10.55 -22.79 8.17
CA GLU A 27 10.36 -21.68 7.27
C GLU A 27 10.20 -20.51 8.24
N SER A 28 11.28 -19.76 8.43
CA SER A 28 11.21 -18.43 9.02
C SER A 28 9.95 -17.79 8.46
N PRO A 29 9.10 -17.15 9.26
CA PRO A 29 8.02 -16.37 8.70
C PRO A 29 8.70 -15.31 7.85
N ALA A 30 8.78 -15.56 6.54
CA ALA A 30 9.04 -14.54 5.57
C ALA A 30 8.02 -13.47 5.93
N LEU A 31 8.51 -12.28 6.24
CA LEU A 31 7.68 -11.11 6.44
C LEU A 31 6.75 -11.09 5.23
N ALA A 32 5.48 -11.49 5.42
CA ALA A 32 4.58 -11.68 4.31
C ALA A 32 4.32 -10.28 3.77
N GLU A 33 5.04 -9.91 2.72
CA GLU A 33 4.75 -8.68 2.00
C GLU A 33 3.33 -8.83 1.49
N ALA A 34 2.43 -8.05 2.08
CA ALA A 34 1.04 -8.08 1.72
C ALA A 34 0.94 -7.79 0.22
N LYS A 35 0.35 -8.72 -0.52
CA LYS A 35 0.05 -8.50 -1.93
C LYS A 35 -0.94 -7.33 -2.03
N PRO A 36 -0.77 -6.40 -3.00
CA PRO A 36 -1.77 -5.35 -3.23
C PRO A 36 -3.16 -5.96 -3.43
N ALA A 37 -4.17 -5.32 -2.88
CA ALA A 37 -5.56 -5.75 -2.91
C ALA A 37 -6.21 -5.52 -4.29
N SER A 38 -5.67 -4.59 -5.10
CA SER A 38 -6.13 -4.33 -6.46
C SER A 38 -5.00 -4.02 -7.45
N GLN A 39 -5.34 -3.97 -8.75
CA GLN A 39 -4.37 -3.59 -9.79
C GLN A 39 -4.03 -2.09 -9.73
N GLU A 40 -4.99 -1.27 -9.33
CA GLU A 40 -4.83 0.18 -9.15
C GLU A 40 -3.93 0.48 -7.95
N GLU A 41 -4.09 -0.25 -6.83
CA GLU A 41 -3.15 -0.21 -5.72
C GLU A 41 -1.75 -0.64 -6.15
N ALA A 42 -1.64 -1.76 -6.89
CA ALA A 42 -0.36 -2.22 -7.39
C ALA A 42 0.31 -1.17 -8.31
N LEU A 43 -0.47 -0.46 -9.13
CA LEU A 43 0.02 0.61 -9.98
C LEU A 43 0.49 1.81 -9.14
N PHE A 44 -0.28 2.23 -8.14
CA PHE A 44 0.11 3.28 -7.19
C PHE A 44 1.42 2.93 -6.47
N LEU A 45 1.53 1.71 -5.93
CA LEU A 45 2.76 1.28 -5.24
C LEU A 45 3.98 1.29 -6.18
N ARG A 46 3.82 0.85 -7.44
CA ARG A 46 4.92 0.86 -8.41
C ARG A 46 5.32 2.25 -8.90
N LYS A 47 4.37 3.18 -9.01
CA LYS A 47 4.61 4.51 -9.63
C LYS A 47 4.82 5.62 -8.60
N CYS A 48 4.20 5.52 -7.45
CA CYS A 48 4.15 6.57 -6.43
C CYS A 48 4.72 6.11 -5.09
N GLY A 49 4.71 4.80 -4.81
CA GLY A 49 5.04 4.22 -3.51
C GLY A 49 6.45 4.53 -3.01
N ILE A 50 7.44 4.69 -3.90
CA ILE A 50 8.81 5.05 -3.50
C ILE A 50 8.87 6.35 -2.65
N CYS A 51 7.97 7.30 -2.92
CA CYS A 51 7.88 8.56 -2.18
C CYS A 51 6.67 8.60 -1.22
N HIS A 52 5.55 7.96 -1.58
CA HIS A 52 4.27 8.09 -0.87
C HIS A 52 3.89 6.88 0.00
N SER A 53 4.70 5.83 0.05
CA SER A 53 4.57 4.78 1.07
C SER A 53 5.12 5.27 2.41
N LYS A 54 4.84 4.51 3.48
CA LYS A 54 5.34 4.80 4.82
C LYS A 54 6.87 4.97 4.83
N GLY A 55 7.35 6.07 5.42
CA GLY A 55 8.78 6.42 5.45
C GLY A 55 9.34 7.07 4.17
N GLY A 56 8.53 7.17 3.11
CA GLY A 56 8.90 7.87 1.89
C GLY A 56 8.97 9.39 2.06
N THR A 57 9.72 10.06 1.20
CA THR A 57 9.93 11.51 1.25
C THR A 57 8.65 12.32 1.06
N GLY A 58 7.74 11.86 0.18
CA GLY A 58 6.42 12.46 -0.01
C GLY A 58 5.56 12.37 1.25
N THR A 59 5.52 11.21 1.88
CA THR A 59 4.82 10.98 3.16
C THR A 59 5.31 11.91 4.26
N MET A 60 6.64 12.01 4.43
CA MET A 60 7.23 12.91 5.44
C MET A 60 6.93 14.39 5.17
N MET A 61 6.88 14.80 3.89
CA MET A 61 6.52 16.18 3.54
C MET A 61 5.04 16.46 3.76
N LEU A 62 4.16 15.51 3.47
CA LEU A 62 2.73 15.63 3.77
C LEU A 62 2.50 15.74 5.28
N GLU A 63 3.12 14.88 6.07
CA GLU A 63 3.07 14.92 7.54
C GLU A 63 3.45 16.30 8.08
N ARG A 64 4.59 16.84 7.63
CA ARG A 64 5.08 18.15 8.07
C ARG A 64 4.11 19.30 7.75
N ARG A 65 3.40 19.22 6.62
CA ARG A 65 2.56 20.32 6.13
C ARG A 65 1.10 20.21 6.57
N LEU A 66 0.59 18.98 6.70
CA LEU A 66 -0.83 18.69 6.86
C LEU A 66 -1.16 17.91 8.15
N GLY A 67 -0.15 17.51 8.93
CA GLY A 67 -0.35 16.70 10.13
C GLY A 67 -0.18 15.19 9.88
N ALA A 68 0.05 14.44 10.96
CA ALA A 68 0.31 13.01 10.91
C ALA A 68 -0.89 12.20 10.37
N GLU A 69 -2.11 12.68 10.60
CA GLU A 69 -3.35 12.12 10.10
C GLU A 69 -3.47 12.19 8.57
N ASN A 70 -2.72 13.10 7.93
CA ASN A 70 -2.71 13.30 6.48
C ASN A 70 -1.39 12.89 5.83
N ALA A 71 -0.52 12.19 6.57
CA ALA A 71 0.81 11.82 6.10
C ALA A 71 0.76 10.81 4.95
N LEU A 72 -0.07 9.78 5.08
CA LEU A 72 -0.21 8.72 4.09
C LEU A 72 -1.18 9.17 2.99
N LEU A 73 -0.66 9.36 1.78
CA LEU A 73 -1.44 9.88 0.65
C LEU A 73 -2.67 9.00 0.34
N ALA A 74 -2.52 7.68 0.45
CA ALA A 74 -3.59 6.71 0.18
C ALA A 74 -4.71 6.70 1.24
N GLU A 75 -4.50 7.32 2.40
CA GLU A 75 -5.49 7.39 3.48
C GLU A 75 -6.19 8.75 3.54
N ARG A 76 -5.78 9.71 2.70
CA ARG A 76 -6.40 11.03 2.64
C ARG A 76 -7.78 10.97 1.98
N THR A 77 -8.70 11.78 2.49
CA THR A 77 -10.10 11.85 2.01
C THR A 77 -10.45 13.17 1.34
N ASP A 78 -9.51 14.10 1.22
CA ASP A 78 -9.70 15.46 0.71
C ASP A 78 -9.17 15.67 -0.72
N LEU A 79 -8.82 14.57 -1.40
CA LEU A 79 -8.28 14.58 -2.77
C LEU A 79 -9.41 14.50 -3.80
N THR A 80 -9.26 15.21 -4.92
CA THR A 80 -10.08 15.01 -6.12
C THR A 80 -9.22 14.46 -7.27
N PRO A 81 -9.82 13.72 -8.23
CA PRO A 81 -9.08 13.23 -9.39
C PRO A 81 -8.38 14.32 -10.20
N GLU A 82 -9.00 15.49 -10.32
CA GLU A 82 -8.47 16.63 -11.09
C GLU A 82 -7.26 17.25 -10.38
N TYR A 83 -7.32 17.37 -9.05
CA TYR A 83 -6.20 17.86 -8.26
C TYR A 83 -5.00 16.91 -8.35
N ILE A 84 -5.25 15.59 -8.25
CA ILE A 84 -4.21 14.56 -8.44
C ILE A 84 -3.60 14.70 -9.83
N ALA A 85 -4.42 14.83 -10.88
CA ALA A 85 -3.93 14.95 -12.24
C ALA A 85 -3.05 16.20 -12.42
N ALA A 86 -3.48 17.35 -11.91
CA ALA A 86 -2.71 18.59 -11.98
C ALA A 86 -1.34 18.44 -11.29
N VAL A 87 -1.32 17.91 -10.06
CA VAL A 87 -0.07 17.71 -9.29
C VAL A 87 0.85 16.70 -9.98
N VAL A 88 0.32 15.59 -10.50
CA VAL A 88 1.13 14.60 -11.20
C VAL A 88 1.72 15.18 -12.49
N ARG A 89 0.97 15.98 -13.24
CA ARG A 89 1.46 16.53 -14.53
C ARG A 89 2.36 17.75 -14.38
N HIS A 90 2.21 18.52 -13.32
CA HIS A 90 2.93 19.79 -13.15
C HIS A 90 3.94 19.76 -11.99
N GLY A 91 3.91 18.73 -11.16
CA GLY A 91 4.67 18.67 -9.92
C GLY A 91 4.06 19.55 -8.83
N LEU A 92 4.59 19.42 -7.61
CA LEU A 92 4.22 20.25 -6.47
C LEU A 92 5.36 20.30 -5.45
N ASN A 93 5.92 21.49 -5.20
CA ASN A 93 7.08 21.67 -4.34
C ASN A 93 8.24 20.73 -4.76
N SER A 94 8.63 19.80 -3.88
CA SER A 94 9.68 18.80 -4.13
C SER A 94 9.21 17.58 -4.91
N MET A 95 7.91 17.46 -5.21
CA MET A 95 7.38 16.39 -6.08
C MET A 95 7.61 16.78 -7.54
N PRO A 96 8.44 16.04 -8.30
CA PRO A 96 8.66 16.33 -9.71
C PRO A 96 7.42 16.00 -10.57
N PRO A 97 7.25 16.65 -11.73
CA PRO A 97 6.22 16.26 -12.68
C PRO A 97 6.49 14.86 -13.25
N ILE A 98 5.44 14.09 -13.46
CA ILE A 98 5.47 12.75 -14.07
C ILE A 98 4.89 12.85 -15.49
N THR A 99 5.71 12.51 -16.48
CA THR A 99 5.34 12.65 -17.89
C THR A 99 4.34 11.59 -18.34
N ARG A 100 3.69 11.80 -19.49
CA ARG A 100 2.78 10.82 -20.10
C ARG A 100 3.47 9.53 -20.55
N VAL A 101 4.79 9.57 -20.74
CA VAL A 101 5.62 8.39 -21.05
C VAL A 101 5.79 7.52 -19.80
N GLU A 102 5.97 8.15 -18.64
CA GLU A 102 6.17 7.44 -17.37
C GLU A 102 4.85 6.96 -16.75
N LEU A 103 3.79 7.74 -16.89
CA LEU A 103 2.44 7.42 -16.42
C LEU A 103 1.43 7.89 -17.47
N THR A 104 0.82 6.95 -18.19
CA THR A 104 -0.17 7.28 -19.23
C THR A 104 -1.42 7.91 -18.63
N ASP A 105 -2.23 8.59 -19.44
CA ASP A 105 -3.48 9.18 -18.94
C ASP A 105 -4.45 8.11 -18.41
N ALA A 106 -4.50 6.93 -19.05
CA ALA A 106 -5.26 5.80 -18.53
C ALA A 106 -4.79 5.36 -17.14
N GLN A 107 -3.49 5.22 -16.95
CA GLN A 107 -2.90 4.87 -15.64
C GLN A 107 -3.14 5.95 -14.58
N LEU A 108 -3.12 7.22 -14.98
CA LEU A 108 -3.43 8.33 -14.06
C LEU A 108 -4.89 8.29 -13.59
N ARG A 109 -5.84 7.90 -14.47
CA ARG A 109 -7.23 7.66 -14.06
C ARG A 109 -7.33 6.52 -13.04
N ASP A 110 -6.59 5.43 -13.24
CA ASP A 110 -6.58 4.28 -12.32
C ASP A 110 -6.00 4.66 -10.95
N VAL A 111 -4.87 5.39 -10.92
CA VAL A 111 -4.28 5.90 -9.67
C VAL A 111 -5.23 6.86 -8.96
N SER A 112 -5.89 7.75 -9.71
CA SER A 112 -6.86 8.69 -9.13
C SER A 112 -8.05 7.93 -8.54
N PHE A 113 -8.53 6.89 -9.23
CA PHE A 113 -9.60 6.03 -8.75
C PHE A 113 -9.20 5.29 -7.47
N TYR A 114 -7.97 4.77 -7.39
CA TYR A 114 -7.46 4.16 -6.17
C TYR A 114 -7.47 5.14 -4.98
N LEU A 115 -7.00 6.37 -5.19
CA LEU A 115 -6.87 7.36 -4.11
C LEU A 115 -8.21 7.97 -3.66
N THR A 116 -9.21 8.03 -4.53
CA THR A 116 -10.43 8.82 -4.29
C THR A 116 -11.73 8.01 -4.39
N GLY A 117 -11.69 6.81 -4.98
CA GLY A 117 -12.88 6.08 -5.41
C GLY A 117 -13.61 6.73 -6.60
N GLN A 118 -13.08 7.82 -7.17
CA GLN A 118 -13.69 8.57 -8.26
C GLN A 118 -12.83 8.45 -9.53
N ARG A 119 -13.47 8.26 -10.69
CA ARG A 119 -12.74 8.25 -11.97
C ARG A 119 -12.57 9.66 -12.49
N LEU A 120 -11.33 10.01 -12.83
CA LEU A 120 -11.03 11.21 -13.61
C LEU A 120 -11.70 11.10 -14.98
N THR A 121 -12.48 12.11 -15.35
CA THR A 121 -13.17 12.17 -16.64
C THR A 121 -12.22 12.65 -17.73
N ASP A 122 -12.43 12.19 -18.96
CA ASP A 122 -11.58 12.52 -20.10
C ASP A 122 -11.64 14.03 -20.45
N GLU A 123 -12.67 14.74 -19.99
CA GLU A 123 -12.87 16.18 -20.22
C GLU A 123 -11.87 17.07 -19.43
N VAL A 124 -11.26 16.54 -18.37
CA VAL A 124 -10.28 17.28 -17.54
C VAL A 124 -8.84 16.94 -17.90
N ALA A 125 -8.57 15.76 -18.48
CA ALA A 125 -7.22 15.37 -18.92
C ALA A 125 -6.67 16.26 -20.06
N GLU A 126 -7.56 16.92 -20.81
CA GLU A 126 -7.23 17.76 -21.97
C GLU A 126 -6.93 19.23 -21.58
N LYS A 127 -7.46 19.74 -20.47
CA LYS A 127 -7.32 21.17 -20.13
C LYS A 127 -5.95 21.48 -19.52
N PRO A 128 -5.09 22.28 -20.19
CA PRO A 128 -3.81 22.70 -19.63
C PRO A 128 -4.02 23.56 -18.39
N GLY A 129 -3.20 23.32 -17.36
CA GLY A 129 -3.26 23.98 -16.05
C GLY A 129 -3.17 25.50 -16.10
N ASP A 130 -4.34 26.14 -16.11
CA ASP A 130 -4.52 27.55 -15.80
C ASP A 130 -5.39 27.65 -14.54
N THR A 131 -4.73 27.66 -13.38
CA THR A 131 -5.20 28.11 -12.03
C THR A 131 -4.35 27.50 -10.92
N ALA A 132 -3.03 27.69 -10.96
CA ALA A 132 -2.17 27.40 -9.81
C ALA A 132 -1.04 28.43 -9.65
N LYS A 133 -1.28 29.69 -10.06
CA LYS A 133 -0.35 30.80 -9.81
C LYS A 133 -0.74 31.72 -8.67
N ASP A 134 -1.95 31.62 -8.12
CA ASP A 134 -2.36 32.44 -6.99
C ASP A 134 -2.72 31.57 -5.80
N LYS A 135 -2.11 31.91 -4.67
CA LYS A 135 -2.40 31.48 -3.30
C LYS A 135 -1.62 30.27 -2.77
N GLN A 136 -0.37 30.54 -2.44
CA GLN A 136 0.21 29.97 -1.23
C GLN A 136 0.57 31.14 -0.28
N PRO A 137 0.11 31.15 0.99
CA PRO A 137 0.48 32.17 1.96
C PRO A 137 1.97 32.11 2.33
#